data_AF-A0A7C0U410-F1
#
_entry.id   AF-A0A7C0U410-F1
#
_cell.length_a   1.000
_cell.length_b   1.000
_cell.length_c   1.000
_cell.angle_alpha   90.00
_cell.angle_beta   90.00
_cell.angle_gamma   90.00
#
_symmetry.space_group_name_H-M   'P 1'
#
loop_
_entity.id
_entity.type
_entity.pdbx_description
1 polymer ?
#
loop_
_entity_poly.entity_id
_entity_poly.type
_entity_poly.pdbx_seq_one_letter_code
_entity_poly.pdbx_strand_id
1 'polypeptide(L)'
;MRNYKQTVINNKSEAEVKLALGDWLNALGFQVFDEKRNKNRPQWGVFEVKNVDHKKKPDLVVCGNLKAAKTLKQGAYVAIEIKPGYKHHDILDGFDAILEYFSDYLWGAEYQIEGKPIEIAAFVFATFFSKDGFLFKEEGKFNPRGIVKGPWDAYPMTFTISRLLWRQKDNLVKRFQLLSGIPKVERRLKGKLNPARAIPEIGILVCHPTAKQGVLLMLSKNPYHWRFESR
;
A
#
# COMPACT_ATOMS: atom_id res chain seq x y z
N MET A 1 -37.88 14.39 -10.99
CA MET A 1 -36.59 14.72 -10.33
C MET A 1 -36.53 13.97 -9.01
N ARG A 2 -35.59 13.03 -8.84
CA ARG A 2 -35.43 12.31 -7.55
C ARG A 2 -34.51 13.12 -6.66
N ASN A 3 -35.05 13.62 -5.55
CA ASN A 3 -34.30 14.23 -4.46
C ASN A 3 -33.37 13.18 -3.85
N TYR A 4 -32.08 13.23 -4.16
CA TYR A 4 -31.08 12.52 -3.38
C TYR A 4 -30.95 13.23 -2.03
N LYS A 5 -31.51 12.63 -0.98
CA LYS A 5 -31.11 12.97 0.39
C LYS A 5 -29.60 12.72 0.47
N GLN A 6 -28.84 13.81 0.56
CA GLN A 6 -27.42 13.79 0.77
C GLN A 6 -27.21 13.27 2.20
N THR A 7 -27.02 11.96 2.34
CA THR A 7 -26.63 11.36 3.61
C THR A 7 -25.36 12.07 4.04
N VAL A 8 -25.38 12.78 5.17
CA VAL A 8 -24.19 13.36 5.77
C VAL A 8 -23.31 12.18 6.20
N ILE A 9 -22.43 11.74 5.31
CA ILE A 9 -21.41 10.75 5.65
C ILE A 9 -20.41 11.51 6.51
N ASN A 10 -20.48 11.33 7.83
CA ASN A 10 -19.41 11.77 8.72
C ASN A 10 -18.10 11.14 8.25
N ASN A 11 -17.11 12.00 7.97
CA ASN A 11 -15.78 11.56 7.55
C ASN A 11 -15.17 10.73 8.69
N LYS A 12 -14.68 9.54 8.37
CA LYS A 12 -14.00 8.67 9.33
C LYS A 12 -12.60 9.19 9.64
N SER A 13 -12.17 9.03 10.88
CA SER A 13 -10.78 9.23 11.29
C SER A 13 -9.86 8.17 10.66
N GLU A 14 -8.55 8.46 10.59
CA GLU A 14 -7.55 7.51 10.08
C GLU A 14 -7.59 6.17 10.84
N ALA A 15 -7.76 6.20 12.16
CA ALA A 15 -7.90 4.99 12.98
C ALA A 15 -9.15 4.16 12.61
N GLU A 16 -10.30 4.81 12.38
CA GLU A 16 -11.51 4.12 11.92
C GLU A 16 -11.35 3.54 10.51
N VAL A 17 -10.62 4.24 9.63
CA VAL A 17 -10.34 3.78 8.27
C VAL A 17 -9.38 2.59 8.28
N LYS A 18 -8.34 2.64 9.12
CA LYS A 18 -7.43 1.51 9.37
C LYS A 18 -8.18 0.26 9.80
N LEU A 19 -9.07 0.39 10.79
CA LEU A 19 -9.91 -0.74 11.23
C LEU A 19 -10.81 -1.24 10.09
N ALA A 20 -11.48 -0.35 9.36
CA ALA A 20 -12.38 -0.72 8.28
C ALA A 20 -11.66 -1.47 7.13
N LEU A 21 -10.45 -1.03 6.76
CA LEU A 21 -9.65 -1.68 5.72
C LEU A 21 -9.06 -3.00 6.21
N GLY A 22 -8.51 -3.04 7.43
CA GLY A 22 -7.99 -4.27 8.01
C GLY A 22 -9.09 -5.33 8.17
N ASP A 23 -10.30 -4.93 8.57
CA ASP A 23 -11.46 -5.83 8.67
C ASP A 23 -11.89 -6.37 7.31
N TRP A 24 -11.91 -5.49 6.30
CA TRP A 24 -12.20 -5.89 4.93
C TRP A 24 -11.19 -6.93 4.41
N LEU A 25 -9.90 -6.70 4.62
CA LEU A 25 -8.85 -7.65 4.22
C LEU A 25 -8.94 -8.95 5.03
N ASN A 26 -9.11 -8.86 6.35
CA ASN A 26 -9.26 -10.06 7.19
C ASN A 26 -10.49 -10.90 6.79
N ALA A 27 -11.61 -10.26 6.43
CA ALA A 27 -12.82 -10.93 5.96
C ALA A 27 -12.63 -11.63 4.60
N LEU A 28 -11.67 -11.17 3.78
CA LEU A 28 -11.25 -11.85 2.55
C LEU A 28 -10.25 -12.99 2.80
N GLY A 29 -9.90 -13.27 4.05
CA GLY A 29 -9.01 -14.37 4.44
C GLY A 29 -7.52 -14.00 4.52
N PHE A 30 -7.18 -12.71 4.45
CA PHE A 30 -5.79 -12.28 4.65
C PHE A 30 -5.41 -12.30 6.14
N GLN A 31 -4.13 -12.58 6.42
CA GLN A 31 -3.58 -12.38 7.77
C GLN A 31 -3.16 -10.93 7.93
N VAL A 32 -3.71 -10.25 8.93
CA VAL A 32 -3.46 -8.82 9.19
C VAL A 32 -2.59 -8.65 10.43
N PHE A 33 -1.59 -7.78 10.34
CA PHE A 33 -0.66 -7.45 11.40
C PHE A 33 -0.66 -5.93 11.62
N ASP A 34 -0.76 -5.52 12.88
CA ASP A 34 -0.79 -4.12 13.32
C ASP A 34 0.56 -3.72 13.94
N GLU A 35 0.85 -2.42 14.06
CA GLU A 35 2.08 -1.89 14.66
C GLU A 35 2.20 -2.21 16.17
N LYS A 36 1.07 -2.55 16.79
CA LYS A 36 0.93 -2.89 18.20
C LYS A 36 -0.31 -3.75 18.41
N ARG A 37 -0.38 -4.41 19.56
CA ARG A 37 -1.54 -5.24 19.90
C ARG A 37 -2.83 -4.41 19.87
N ASN A 38 -3.75 -4.79 18.98
CA ASN A 38 -5.02 -4.10 18.80
C ASN A 38 -6.09 -4.67 19.73
N LYS A 39 -6.60 -3.88 20.67
CA LYS A 39 -7.64 -4.32 21.62
C LYS A 39 -8.97 -4.65 20.95
N ASN A 40 -9.29 -3.96 19.86
CA ASN A 40 -10.54 -4.16 19.12
C ASN A 40 -10.47 -5.36 18.18
N ARG A 41 -9.25 -5.75 17.76
CA ARG A 41 -8.98 -6.87 16.85
C ARG A 41 -7.86 -7.74 17.42
N PRO A 42 -8.12 -8.45 18.54
CA PRO A 42 -7.09 -9.24 19.22
C PRO A 42 -6.55 -10.41 18.39
N GLN A 43 -7.27 -10.80 17.33
CA GLN A 43 -6.85 -11.83 16.37
C GLN A 43 -5.81 -11.35 15.36
N TRP A 44 -5.58 -10.03 15.24
CA TRP A 44 -4.52 -9.50 14.38
C TRP A 44 -3.16 -9.71 15.05
N GLY A 45 -2.17 -10.07 14.24
CA GLY A 45 -0.79 -10.18 14.70
C GLY A 45 -0.16 -8.81 14.93
N VAL A 46 1.09 -8.80 15.39
CA VAL A 46 1.87 -7.58 15.54
C VAL A 46 3.12 -7.68 14.68
N PHE A 47 3.45 -6.60 13.96
CA PHE A 47 4.73 -6.47 13.29
C PHE A 47 5.58 -5.38 13.96
N GLU A 48 6.89 -5.55 13.87
CA GLU A 48 7.87 -4.60 14.35
C GLU A 48 8.75 -4.13 13.20
N VAL A 49 9.24 -2.90 13.31
CA VAL A 49 10.22 -2.34 12.37
C VAL A 49 11.41 -1.81 13.17
N LYS A 50 12.61 -2.26 12.80
CA LYS A 50 13.90 -1.87 13.38
C LYS A 50 14.73 -1.09 12.35
N ASN A 51 15.70 -0.32 12.82
CA ASN A 51 16.62 0.47 11.97
C ASN A 51 15.92 1.47 11.04
N VAL A 52 14.89 2.16 11.56
CA VAL A 52 14.11 3.19 10.84
C VAL A 52 14.73 4.56 11.08
N ASP A 53 15.00 5.33 10.03
CA ASP A 53 15.54 6.68 10.14
C ASP A 53 14.41 7.72 10.28
N HIS A 54 13.36 7.59 9.47
CA HIS A 54 12.26 8.55 9.41
C HIS A 54 11.27 8.43 10.58
N LYS A 55 11.50 7.49 11.52
CA LYS A 55 10.65 7.17 12.69
C LYS A 55 9.18 6.86 12.39
N LYS A 56 8.77 6.79 11.14
CA LYS A 56 7.43 6.42 10.71
C LYS A 56 7.39 4.94 10.34
N LYS A 57 6.21 4.34 10.44
CA LYS A 57 5.97 2.93 10.12
C LYS A 57 4.65 2.83 9.37
N PRO A 58 4.51 1.88 8.44
CA PRO A 58 3.23 1.59 7.81
C PRO A 58 2.14 1.33 8.86
N ASP A 59 0.88 1.57 8.50
CA ASP A 59 -0.24 1.31 9.41
C ASP A 59 -0.50 -0.17 9.65
N LEU A 60 -0.38 -0.99 8.60
CA LEU A 60 -0.62 -2.43 8.64
C LEU A 60 0.44 -3.17 7.82
N VAL A 61 0.68 -4.43 8.17
CA VAL A 61 1.28 -5.42 7.28
C VAL A 61 0.26 -6.53 7.04
N VAL A 62 0.13 -6.98 5.79
CA VAL A 62 -0.85 -8.01 5.41
C VAL A 62 -0.15 -9.12 4.65
N CYS A 63 -0.48 -10.37 4.97
CA CYS A 63 0.07 -11.54 4.32
C CYS A 63 -0.97 -12.25 3.44
N GLY A 64 -0.55 -12.58 2.21
CA GLY A 64 -1.36 -13.29 1.21
C GLY A 64 -0.50 -13.82 0.07
N ASN A 65 -1.13 -14.20 -1.03
CA ASN A 65 -0.48 -14.65 -2.26
C ASN A 65 -0.50 -13.52 -3.29
N LEU A 66 0.67 -13.18 -3.83
CA LEU A 66 0.82 -12.16 -4.86
C LEU A 66 0.99 -12.82 -6.23
N LYS A 67 0.05 -12.58 -7.15
CA LYS A 67 -0.06 -13.26 -8.44
C LYS A 67 -0.11 -12.27 -9.59
N ALA A 68 0.72 -12.47 -10.61
CA ALA A 68 0.65 -11.74 -11.88
C ALA A 68 1.14 -12.61 -13.03
N ALA A 69 0.34 -12.76 -14.09
CA ALA A 69 0.68 -13.56 -15.28
C ALA A 69 1.27 -14.95 -14.94
N LYS A 70 2.60 -15.12 -15.07
CA LYS A 70 3.35 -16.36 -14.79
C LYS A 70 4.08 -16.35 -13.43
N THR A 71 3.88 -15.32 -12.62
CA THR A 71 4.52 -15.13 -11.32
C THR A 71 3.50 -15.39 -10.21
N LEU A 72 3.89 -16.25 -9.27
CA LEU A 72 3.18 -16.46 -8.01
C LEU A 72 4.19 -16.39 -6.87
N LYS A 73 4.02 -15.42 -5.97
CA LYS A 73 4.75 -15.32 -4.71
C LYS A 73 3.79 -15.70 -3.58
N GLN A 74 3.95 -16.93 -3.08
CA GLN A 74 3.17 -17.42 -1.95
C GLN A 74 3.61 -16.74 -0.65
N GLY A 75 2.66 -16.44 0.23
CA GLY A 75 2.95 -15.87 1.56
C GLY A 75 3.69 -14.54 1.54
N ALA A 76 3.45 -13.71 0.53
CA ALA A 76 4.00 -12.36 0.39
C ALA A 76 3.44 -11.43 1.49
N TYR A 77 4.32 -10.67 2.12
CA TYR A 77 3.96 -9.60 3.04
C TYR A 77 3.89 -8.26 2.30
N VAL A 78 2.79 -7.54 2.49
CA VAL A 78 2.53 -6.23 1.89
C VAL A 78 2.32 -5.23 3.02
N ALA A 79 3.16 -4.19 3.06
CA ALA A 79 3.04 -3.10 4.01
C ALA A 79 2.09 -2.04 3.47
N ILE A 80 1.16 -1.55 4.29
CA ILE A 80 0.07 -0.67 3.87
C ILE A 80 0.13 0.63 4.67
N GLU A 81 0.24 1.76 3.97
CA GLU A 81 -0.07 3.08 4.51
C GLU A 81 -1.54 3.38 4.29
N ILE A 82 -2.22 3.89 5.32
CA ILE A 82 -3.65 4.15 5.29
C ILE A 82 -3.91 5.64 5.53
N LYS A 83 -4.70 6.23 4.65
CA LYS A 83 -5.22 7.60 4.85
C LYS A 83 -6.73 7.65 4.66
N PRO A 84 -7.42 8.67 5.20
CA PRO A 84 -8.87 8.75 5.06
C PRO A 84 -9.35 8.85 3.60
N GLY A 85 -8.64 9.63 2.76
CA GLY A 85 -8.97 9.81 1.34
C GLY A 85 -10.15 10.77 1.08
N TYR A 86 -10.50 11.59 2.08
CA TYR A 86 -11.57 12.59 1.97
C TYR A 86 -11.08 13.90 1.36
N LYS A 87 -9.78 14.18 1.47
CA LYS A 87 -9.13 15.41 0.99
C LYS A 87 -7.91 15.06 0.13
N HIS A 88 -7.50 15.98 -0.73
CA HIS A 88 -6.33 15.77 -1.59
C HIS A 88 -5.03 15.57 -0.80
N HIS A 89 -4.86 16.30 0.31
CA HIS A 89 -3.66 16.16 1.14
C HIS A 89 -3.53 14.74 1.71
N ASP A 90 -4.63 14.02 1.97
CA ASP A 90 -4.58 12.61 2.41
C ASP A 90 -3.83 11.73 1.39
N ILE A 91 -3.94 12.05 0.10
CA ILE A 91 -3.29 11.32 -0.99
C ILE A 91 -1.79 11.66 -1.05
N LEU A 92 -1.44 12.93 -0.88
CA LEU A 92 -0.05 13.39 -0.89
C LEU A 92 0.70 12.87 0.35
N ASP A 93 0.09 12.96 1.53
CA ASP A 93 0.67 12.48 2.78
C ASP A 93 0.94 10.97 2.72
N GLY A 94 0.00 10.19 2.18
CA GLY A 94 0.18 8.75 1.98
C GLY A 94 1.23 8.43 0.92
N PHE A 95 1.32 9.24 -0.14
CA PHE A 95 2.35 9.09 -1.18
C PHE A 95 3.75 9.29 -0.60
N ASP A 96 3.97 10.35 0.16
CA ASP A 96 5.27 10.67 0.76
C ASP A 96 5.69 9.61 1.79
N ALA A 97 4.76 9.16 2.62
CA ALA A 97 5.01 8.10 3.60
C ALA A 97 5.50 6.79 2.95
N ILE A 98 4.90 6.37 1.82
CA ILE A 98 5.34 5.18 1.09
C ILE A 98 6.79 5.32 0.59
N LEU A 99 7.17 6.50 0.10
CA LEU A 99 8.54 6.75 -0.37
C LEU A 99 9.55 6.77 0.77
N GLU A 100 9.17 7.26 1.94
CA GLU A 100 9.99 7.21 3.16
C GLU A 100 10.20 5.75 3.61
N TYR A 101 9.15 4.94 3.70
CA TYR A 101 9.28 3.51 4.07
C TYR A 101 10.12 2.72 3.08
N PHE A 102 9.90 2.97 1.79
CA PHE A 102 10.66 2.35 0.73
C PHE A 102 12.15 2.69 0.84
N SER A 103 12.46 3.95 1.09
CA SER A 103 13.83 4.40 1.30
C SER A 103 14.44 3.74 2.53
N ASP A 104 13.77 3.79 3.69
CA ASP A 104 14.24 3.13 4.91
C ASP A 104 14.50 1.63 4.70
N TYR A 105 13.63 0.95 3.95
CA TYR A 105 13.79 -0.47 3.63
C TYR A 105 15.04 -0.75 2.79
N LEU A 106 15.29 0.07 1.76
CA LEU A 106 16.51 -0.03 0.94
C LEU A 106 17.77 0.19 1.79
N TRP A 107 17.69 1.07 2.78
CA TRP A 107 18.79 1.41 3.68
C TRP A 107 18.90 0.52 4.92
N GLY A 108 18.16 -0.59 4.97
CA GLY A 108 18.35 -1.65 5.96
C GLY A 108 17.31 -1.71 7.07
N ALA A 109 16.16 -1.04 6.95
CA ALA A 109 15.06 -1.23 7.89
C ALA A 109 14.57 -2.68 7.88
N GLU A 110 14.51 -3.29 9.05
CA GLU A 110 14.15 -4.70 9.23
C GLU A 110 12.71 -4.81 9.73
N TYR A 111 11.91 -5.62 9.04
CA TYR A 111 10.54 -5.91 9.42
C TYR A 111 10.50 -7.29 10.09
N GLN A 112 9.78 -7.41 11.20
CA GLN A 112 9.71 -8.65 11.97
C GLN A 112 8.27 -8.95 12.39
N ILE A 113 7.92 -10.23 12.44
CA ILE A 113 6.70 -10.75 13.06
C ILE A 113 7.13 -11.83 14.04
N GLU A 114 6.69 -11.74 15.29
CA GLU A 114 7.10 -12.67 16.37
C GLU A 114 8.63 -12.81 16.50
N GLY A 115 9.35 -11.68 16.35
CA GLY A 115 10.81 -11.63 16.39
C GLY A 115 11.53 -12.24 15.18
N LYS A 116 10.80 -12.79 14.20
CA LYS A 116 11.37 -13.37 12.99
C LYS A 116 11.37 -12.34 11.85
N PRO A 117 12.50 -12.15 11.15
CA PRO A 117 12.56 -11.29 9.98
C PRO A 117 11.59 -11.70 8.88
N ILE A 118 10.94 -10.72 8.25
CA ILE A 118 10.11 -10.89 7.06
C ILE A 118 10.61 -10.00 5.92
N GLU A 119 10.36 -10.44 4.69
CA GLU A 119 10.57 -9.63 3.50
C GLU A 119 9.26 -8.98 3.05
N ILE A 120 9.26 -7.65 3.00
CA ILE A 120 8.18 -6.89 2.38
C ILE A 120 8.29 -7.06 0.86
N ALA A 121 7.23 -7.56 0.24
CA ALA A 121 7.13 -7.69 -1.20
C ALA A 121 6.68 -6.39 -1.86
N ALA A 122 5.84 -5.61 -1.18
CA ALA A 122 5.39 -4.30 -1.66
C ALA A 122 5.02 -3.35 -0.53
N PHE A 123 5.23 -2.05 -0.76
CA PHE A 123 4.63 -0.96 0.01
C PHE A 123 3.47 -0.36 -0.77
N VAL A 124 2.27 -0.36 -0.19
CA VAL A 124 1.08 0.12 -0.88
C VAL A 124 0.33 1.16 -0.09
N PHE A 125 -0.19 2.15 -0.79
CA PHE A 125 -1.09 3.14 -0.23
C PHE A 125 -2.55 2.71 -0.40
N ALA A 126 -3.36 2.89 0.63
CA ALA A 126 -4.79 2.64 0.60
C ALA A 126 -5.57 3.75 1.32
N THR A 127 -6.84 3.90 0.94
CA THR A 127 -7.77 4.78 1.66
C THR A 127 -9.08 4.10 1.97
N PHE A 128 -9.98 4.77 2.67
CA PHE A 128 -11.32 4.23 2.93
C PHE A 128 -12.05 3.78 1.65
N PHE A 129 -11.78 4.44 0.53
CA PHE A 129 -12.38 4.19 -0.76
C PHE A 129 -11.72 3.04 -1.53
N SER A 130 -10.57 2.55 -1.08
CA SER A 130 -9.87 1.44 -1.71
C SER A 130 -10.77 0.22 -1.88
N LYS A 131 -11.64 -0.07 -0.90
CA LYS A 131 -12.62 -1.15 -0.96
C LYS A 131 -13.67 -0.97 -2.08
N ASP A 132 -13.84 0.23 -2.59
CA ASP A 132 -14.74 0.61 -3.68
C ASP A 132 -14.01 0.67 -5.04
N GLY A 133 -12.67 0.49 -5.05
CA GLY A 133 -11.86 0.39 -6.26
C GLY A 133 -11.06 1.64 -6.63
N PHE A 134 -11.04 2.67 -5.78
CA PHE A 134 -10.37 3.95 -6.03
C PHE A 134 -9.87 4.59 -4.72
N LEU A 135 -9.03 5.62 -4.79
CA LEU A 135 -8.41 6.22 -3.60
C LEU A 135 -9.14 7.44 -3.04
N PHE A 136 -9.91 8.15 -3.87
CA PHE A 136 -10.41 9.47 -3.48
C PHE A 136 -11.94 9.56 -3.52
N LYS A 137 -12.54 10.19 -2.50
CA LYS A 137 -14.00 10.36 -2.41
C LYS A 137 -14.62 10.94 -3.69
N GLU A 138 -13.98 11.96 -4.27
CA GLU A 138 -14.51 12.66 -5.44
C GLU A 138 -14.47 11.78 -6.70
N GLU A 139 -13.53 10.83 -6.79
CA GLU A 139 -13.52 9.84 -7.87
C GLU A 139 -14.76 8.96 -7.85
N GLY A 140 -15.30 8.68 -6.66
CA GLY A 140 -16.53 7.91 -6.49
C GLY A 140 -17.81 8.63 -6.94
N LYS A 141 -17.77 9.95 -7.17
CA LYS A 141 -18.91 10.72 -7.69
C LYS A 141 -19.10 10.55 -9.20
N PHE A 142 -18.05 10.12 -9.89
CA PHE A 142 -18.07 9.89 -11.32
C PHE A 142 -18.19 8.39 -11.59
N ASN A 143 -19.19 7.98 -12.39
CA ASN A 143 -19.22 6.63 -12.93
C ASN A 143 -18.69 6.67 -14.38
N PRO A 144 -17.42 6.36 -14.60
CA PRO A 144 -16.76 6.41 -15.89
C PRO A 144 -17.14 5.26 -16.83
N ARG A 145 -17.90 4.27 -16.35
CA ARG A 145 -18.30 3.09 -17.13
C ARG A 145 -19.11 3.55 -18.34
N GLY A 146 -18.60 3.29 -19.54
CA GLY A 146 -19.22 3.70 -20.81
C GLY A 146 -18.71 5.01 -21.40
N ILE A 147 -17.87 5.77 -20.67
CA ILE A 147 -17.21 6.99 -21.17
C ILE A 147 -15.78 6.69 -21.63
N VAL A 148 -15.09 5.81 -20.91
CA VAL A 148 -13.70 5.42 -21.20
C VAL A 148 -13.65 3.94 -21.61
N LYS A 149 -12.84 3.60 -22.61
CA LYS A 149 -12.65 2.20 -23.04
C LYS A 149 -11.80 1.48 -22.00
N GLY A 150 -12.40 0.51 -21.32
CA GLY A 150 -11.71 -0.35 -20.35
C GLY A 150 -12.20 -0.11 -18.91
N PRO A 151 -12.15 -1.14 -18.04
CA PRO A 151 -12.72 -1.01 -16.70
C PRO A 151 -11.91 -0.14 -15.72
N TRP A 152 -10.76 0.35 -16.14
CA TRP A 152 -9.66 0.76 -15.26
C TRP A 152 -9.22 2.20 -15.44
N ASP A 153 -9.29 2.72 -16.67
CA ASP A 153 -9.22 4.17 -16.97
C ASP A 153 -10.43 4.94 -16.41
N ALA A 154 -11.31 4.18 -15.77
CA ALA A 154 -12.41 4.63 -14.95
C ALA A 154 -11.99 5.64 -13.87
N TYR A 155 -10.89 5.35 -13.16
CA TYR A 155 -10.48 6.12 -11.99
C TYR A 155 -9.13 6.81 -12.29
N PRO A 156 -9.14 7.99 -12.93
CA PRO A 156 -7.93 8.64 -13.46
C PRO A 156 -6.96 9.11 -12.38
N MET A 157 -7.44 9.54 -11.21
CA MET A 157 -6.56 9.95 -10.10
C MET A 157 -5.88 8.74 -9.49
N THR A 158 -6.65 7.69 -9.21
CA THR A 158 -6.14 6.40 -8.70
C THR A 158 -5.04 5.85 -9.61
N PHE A 159 -5.27 5.83 -10.93
CA PHE A 159 -4.28 5.40 -11.91
C PHE A 159 -3.05 6.32 -11.96
N THR A 160 -3.26 7.64 -11.93
CA THR A 160 -2.18 8.63 -11.96
C THR A 160 -1.25 8.48 -10.76
N ILE A 161 -1.80 8.35 -9.55
CA ILE A 161 -1.02 8.17 -8.32
C ILE A 161 -0.20 6.89 -8.37
N SER A 162 -0.79 5.77 -8.80
CA SER A 162 -0.06 4.51 -8.98
C SER A 162 1.13 4.67 -9.94
N ARG A 163 0.94 5.33 -11.08
CA ARG A 163 2.02 5.55 -12.05
C ARG A 163 3.10 6.50 -11.54
N LEU A 164 2.73 7.52 -10.76
CA LEU A 164 3.68 8.43 -10.14
C LEU A 164 4.53 7.69 -9.10
N LEU A 165 3.91 6.86 -8.25
CA LEU A 165 4.63 6.01 -7.29
C LEU A 165 5.63 5.12 -8.02
N TRP A 166 5.20 4.35 -9.02
CA TRP A 166 6.10 3.52 -9.81
C TRP A 166 7.31 4.30 -10.38
N ARG A 167 7.08 5.49 -10.93
CA ARG A 167 8.18 6.34 -11.44
C ARG A 167 9.13 6.81 -10.34
N GLN A 168 8.61 7.20 -9.18
CA GLN A 168 9.45 7.59 -8.05
C GLN A 168 10.28 6.42 -7.51
N LYS A 169 9.69 5.21 -7.47
CA LYS A 169 10.43 3.98 -7.17
C LYS A 169 11.65 3.82 -8.06
N ASP A 170 11.44 3.86 -9.38
CA ASP A 170 12.52 3.65 -10.35
C ASP A 170 13.62 4.70 -10.19
N ASN A 171 13.25 5.96 -9.90
CA ASN A 171 14.21 7.03 -9.64
C ASN A 171 14.99 6.79 -8.32
N LEU A 172 14.30 6.40 -7.25
CA LEU A 172 14.93 6.10 -5.96
C LEU A 172 15.85 4.89 -6.05
N VAL A 173 15.46 3.82 -6.76
CA VAL A 173 16.30 2.65 -7.00
C VAL A 173 17.57 3.02 -7.75
N LYS A 174 17.46 3.80 -8.83
CA LYS A 174 18.66 4.28 -9.57
C LYS A 174 19.58 5.10 -8.68
N ARG A 175 19.03 6.02 -7.87
CA ARG A 175 19.82 6.82 -6.92
C ARG A 175 20.47 5.92 -5.87
N PHE A 176 19.73 4.99 -5.31
CA PHE A 176 20.23 4.03 -4.34
C PHE A 176 21.39 3.22 -4.90
N GLN A 177 21.24 2.65 -6.10
CA GLN A 177 22.29 1.89 -6.79
C GLN A 177 23.54 2.72 -7.11
N LEU A 178 23.37 4.00 -7.47
CA LEU A 178 24.50 4.92 -7.67
C LEU A 178 25.23 5.23 -6.36
N LEU A 179 24.49 5.35 -5.25
CA LEU A 179 25.04 5.68 -3.94
C LEU A 179 25.61 4.46 -3.21
N SER A 180 25.16 3.24 -3.55
CA SER A 180 25.48 1.98 -2.86
C SER A 180 26.92 1.46 -3.09
N GLY A 181 27.87 2.37 -3.36
CA GLY A 181 29.31 2.11 -3.43
C GLY A 181 30.15 3.29 -2.97
N ILE A 182 29.54 4.31 -2.35
CA ILE A 182 30.22 5.51 -1.85
C ILE A 182 30.33 5.42 -0.31
N PRO A 183 31.53 5.11 0.26
CA PRO A 183 31.70 4.80 1.69
C PRO A 183 31.19 5.86 2.68
N LYS A 184 31.16 7.14 2.28
CA LYS A 184 30.66 8.25 3.12
C LYS A 184 29.14 8.28 3.25
N VAL A 185 28.41 7.77 2.26
CA VAL A 185 26.94 7.76 2.26
C VAL A 185 26.42 6.56 3.07
N GLU A 186 27.14 5.43 3.03
CA GLU A 186 26.81 4.23 3.82
C GLU A 186 26.81 4.48 5.34
N ARG A 187 27.53 5.51 5.81
CA ARG A 187 27.62 5.86 7.24
C ARG A 187 26.50 6.79 7.74
N ARG A 188 25.77 7.46 6.85
CA ARG A 188 24.73 8.44 7.25
C ARG A 188 23.43 7.79 7.70
N LEU A 189 23.22 6.52 7.36
CA LEU A 189 22.02 5.77 7.69
C LEU A 189 22.44 4.64 8.63
N LYS A 190 21.72 4.44 9.73
CA LYS A 190 22.04 3.46 10.78
C LYS A 190 21.80 2.01 10.30
N GLY A 191 22.50 1.59 9.25
CA GLY A 191 22.35 0.28 8.63
C GLY A 191 23.43 0.04 7.58
N LYS A 192 23.80 -1.23 7.37
CA LYS A 192 24.64 -1.61 6.23
C LYS A 192 23.75 -1.74 4.99
N LEU A 193 24.16 -1.11 3.90
CA LEU A 193 23.61 -1.37 2.57
C LEU A 193 23.62 -2.88 2.30
N ASN A 194 22.46 -3.46 2.00
CA ASN A 194 22.36 -4.86 1.59
C ASN A 194 21.92 -4.95 0.12
N PRO A 195 22.88 -5.02 -0.83
CA PRO A 195 22.56 -5.12 -2.25
C PRO A 195 21.90 -6.45 -2.64
N ALA A 196 21.93 -7.47 -1.76
CA ALA A 196 21.30 -8.77 -2.02
C ALA A 196 19.80 -8.80 -1.67
N ARG A 197 19.26 -7.76 -1.01
CA ARG A 197 17.85 -7.71 -0.64
C ARG A 197 16.98 -7.45 -1.85
N ALA A 198 15.90 -8.22 -2.00
CA ALA A 198 14.92 -7.98 -3.06
C ALA A 198 14.34 -6.56 -2.92
N ILE A 199 14.30 -5.83 -4.04
CA ILE A 199 13.70 -4.49 -4.09
C ILE A 199 12.18 -4.67 -4.07
N PRO A 200 11.46 -4.16 -3.05
CA PRO A 200 10.01 -4.27 -2.99
C PRO A 200 9.37 -3.42 -4.10
N GLU A 201 8.17 -3.80 -4.50
CA GLU A 201 7.36 -2.93 -5.34
C GLU A 201 6.71 -1.81 -4.52
N ILE A 202 6.26 -0.75 -5.19
CA ILE A 202 5.41 0.25 -4.55
C ILE A 202 4.18 0.53 -5.40
N GLY A 203 3.07 0.86 -4.76
CA GLY A 203 1.84 1.09 -5.48
C GLY A 203 0.66 1.41 -4.58
N ILE A 204 -0.52 1.01 -5.02
CA ILE A 204 -1.76 1.26 -4.29
C ILE A 204 -2.55 -0.03 -4.16
N LEU A 205 -3.34 -0.15 -3.10
CA LEU A 205 -4.23 -1.28 -2.87
C LEU A 205 -5.67 -0.84 -3.09
N VAL A 206 -6.38 -1.55 -3.96
CA VAL A 206 -7.80 -1.30 -4.26
C VAL A 206 -8.55 -2.62 -4.47
N CYS A 207 -9.87 -2.60 -4.28
CA CYS A 207 -10.76 -3.67 -4.68
C CYS A 207 -10.85 -3.74 -6.20
N HIS A 208 -11.12 -4.93 -6.74
CA HIS A 208 -11.34 -5.11 -8.17
C HIS A 208 -12.67 -4.42 -8.61
N PRO A 209 -12.65 -3.29 -9.36
CA PRO A 209 -13.81 -2.49 -9.73
C PRO A 209 -14.88 -3.23 -10.54
N THR A 210 -14.50 -4.28 -11.29
CA THR A 210 -15.47 -5.10 -12.05
C THR A 210 -15.91 -6.38 -11.35
N ALA A 211 -15.07 -7.00 -10.53
CA ALA A 211 -15.38 -8.28 -9.91
C ALA A 211 -16.02 -8.11 -8.52
N LYS A 212 -15.94 -6.90 -7.91
CA LYS A 212 -16.42 -6.56 -6.55
C LYS A 212 -15.94 -7.49 -5.43
N GLN A 213 -15.12 -8.48 -5.76
CA GLN A 213 -14.54 -9.49 -4.92
C GLN A 213 -13.12 -9.69 -5.47
N GLY A 214 -12.12 -9.39 -4.65
CA GLY A 214 -10.71 -9.47 -5.03
C GLY A 214 -9.95 -8.17 -4.77
N VAL A 215 -8.72 -8.33 -4.30
CA VAL A 215 -7.80 -7.23 -4.02
C VAL A 215 -6.80 -7.13 -5.16
N LEU A 216 -6.56 -5.91 -5.62
CA LEU A 216 -5.55 -5.57 -6.61
C LEU A 216 -4.50 -4.68 -6.00
N LEU A 217 -3.25 -4.95 -6.38
CA LEU A 217 -2.13 -4.07 -6.06
C LEU A 217 -1.63 -3.44 -7.36
N MET A 218 -1.66 -2.12 -7.42
CA MET A 218 -1.22 -1.40 -8.61
C MET A 218 0.26 -1.04 -8.53
N LEU A 219 1.10 -2.07 -8.75
CA LEU A 219 2.52 -2.14 -8.36
C LEU A 219 3.55 -1.83 -9.47
N SER A 220 3.16 -1.50 -10.70
CA SER A 220 4.14 -1.38 -11.78
C SER A 220 3.69 -0.49 -12.95
N LYS A 221 4.53 -0.39 -13.99
CA LYS A 221 4.16 0.13 -15.32
C LYS A 221 2.83 -0.41 -15.82
N ASN A 222 2.52 -1.66 -15.50
CA ASN A 222 1.25 -2.33 -15.77
C ASN A 222 0.51 -2.54 -14.44
N PRO A 223 -0.21 -1.52 -13.94
CA PRO A 223 -0.72 -1.55 -12.57
C PRO A 223 -1.81 -2.61 -12.35
N TYR A 224 -2.50 -3.07 -13.38
CA TYR A 224 -3.70 -3.91 -13.19
C TYR A 224 -3.44 -5.41 -13.14
N HIS A 225 -2.19 -5.84 -13.16
CA HIS A 225 -1.85 -7.26 -13.37
C HIS A 225 -1.62 -8.04 -12.08
N TRP A 226 -1.43 -7.35 -10.95
CA TRP A 226 -1.15 -7.99 -9.68
C TRP A 226 -2.42 -8.18 -8.86
N ARG A 227 -2.80 -9.44 -8.71
CA ARG A 227 -3.84 -9.87 -7.77
C ARG A 227 -3.20 -10.21 -6.45
N PHE A 228 -3.85 -9.77 -5.38
CA PHE A 228 -3.55 -10.19 -4.04
C PHE A 228 -4.70 -11.06 -3.58
N GLU A 229 -4.38 -12.30 -3.25
CA GLU A 229 -5.33 -13.36 -2.93
C GLU A 229 -5.00 -13.88 -1.53
N SER A 230 -6.00 -14.34 -0.77
CA SER A 230 -5.74 -15.01 0.51
C SER A 230 -4.98 -16.32 0.28
N ARG A 231 -4.36 -16.83 1.36
CA ARG A 231 -3.52 -18.02 1.29
C ARG A 231 -4.31 -19.28 0.96
#